data_AF-A0A7S0EFU9-F1
#
_entry.id   AF-A0A7S0EFU9-F1
#
_cell.length_a   1.000
_cell.length_b   1.000
_cell.length_c   1.000
_cell.angle_alpha   90.00
_cell.angle_beta   90.00
_cell.angle_gamma   90.00
#
_symmetry.space_group_name_H-M   'P 1'
#
loop_
_entity.id
_entity.type
_entity.pdbx_description
1 polymer ?
#
loop_
_entity_poly.entity_id
_entity_poly.type
_entity_poly.pdbx_seq_one_letter_code
_entity_poly.pdbx_strand_id
1 'polypeptide(L)'
;MLLQRSRHLSTAFSAARRPLISLARRHASSGGASSDSGAAVQRLGLPDSSSKRILLHSCCAPCSGAMVQEMVEAGHDISIFFYNPNIHPKREYEIRKEENKRYAADLGIPFVDADYDTEEWYRRARGMEFDPERGGRCSMCFDMRMERTALHAYEHGFDCFTTTNATSRWKDQQQVNKSGLKAAARYDFTPYYWVYDWQTDAMTRRKYEINAGMRFYKQEYCGCSFSLRDNNLYRKQHGQPPVRIGGEEAGVGSRYYVDPEADAAEESQDEVDAFFASAVAEIPFDSAKVLQGRQRSDGADAANEKTNNW
;
A
#
# COMPACT_ATOMS: atom_id res chain seq x y z
N MET A 1 -36.38 44.50 -12.55
CA MET A 1 -37.68 44.96 -12.02
C MET A 1 -38.49 43.74 -11.65
N LEU A 2 -38.84 43.62 -10.36
CA LEU A 2 -39.93 42.83 -9.75
C LEU A 2 -39.96 41.29 -10.02
N LEU A 3 -40.13 40.38 -9.06
CA LEU A 3 -40.81 40.44 -7.77
C LEU A 3 -40.24 39.39 -6.79
N GLN A 4 -40.11 39.80 -5.53
CA GLN A 4 -39.92 38.97 -4.35
C GLN A 4 -41.14 38.07 -4.09
N ARG A 5 -40.93 36.91 -3.46
CA ARG A 5 -41.71 36.50 -2.27
C ARG A 5 -40.93 35.52 -1.40
N SER A 6 -40.67 35.98 -0.18
CA SER A 6 -40.11 35.26 0.98
C SER A 6 -41.02 34.15 1.49
N ARG A 7 -40.44 33.14 2.17
CA ARG A 7 -40.60 32.94 3.63
C ARG A 7 -39.71 31.79 4.15
N HIS A 8 -39.27 32.00 5.38
CA HIS A 8 -38.31 31.25 6.17
C HIS A 8 -38.92 30.07 6.95
N LEU A 9 -37.99 29.34 7.60
CA LEU A 9 -38.08 28.46 8.78
C LEU A 9 -38.27 26.98 8.44
N SER A 10 -37.28 26.11 8.63
CA SER A 10 -36.59 25.68 9.87
C SER A 10 -36.99 24.24 10.12
N THR A 11 -36.04 23.30 10.09
CA THR A 11 -35.62 22.52 11.27
C THR A 11 -34.73 21.37 10.83
N ALA A 12 -33.71 21.14 11.66
CA ALA A 12 -32.71 20.12 11.54
C ALA A 12 -33.30 18.70 11.50
N PHE A 13 -32.74 17.83 10.67
CA PHE A 13 -32.71 16.40 10.93
C PHE A 13 -31.26 15.95 10.99
N SER A 14 -30.76 15.94 12.21
CA SER A 14 -29.58 15.20 12.65
C SER A 14 -29.87 13.71 12.47
N ALA A 15 -29.28 13.09 11.44
CA ALA A 15 -29.23 11.63 11.35
C ALA A 15 -28.06 11.14 12.21
N ALA A 16 -28.39 10.76 13.44
CA ALA A 16 -27.45 10.16 14.39
C ALA A 16 -26.80 8.91 13.78
N ARG A 17 -25.49 8.98 13.56
CA ARG A 17 -24.63 7.81 13.31
C ARG A 17 -24.65 6.93 14.56
N ARG A 18 -25.19 5.71 14.45
CA ARG A 18 -25.11 4.70 15.50
C ARG A 18 -23.71 4.06 15.49
N PRO A 19 -23.01 3.96 16.62
CA PRO A 19 -21.78 3.19 16.69
C PRO A 19 -22.12 1.70 16.68
N LEU A 20 -21.49 0.94 15.78
CA LEU A 20 -21.50 -0.52 15.78
C LEU A 20 -20.54 -1.03 16.87
N ILE A 21 -20.97 -1.05 18.12
CA ILE A 21 -20.32 -1.85 19.17
C ILE A 21 -21.41 -2.43 20.07
N SER A 22 -21.69 -3.72 19.92
CA SER A 22 -22.31 -4.56 20.97
C SER A 22 -22.38 -6.01 20.49
N LEU A 23 -21.51 -6.88 21.01
CA LEU A 23 -21.92 -8.18 21.55
C LEU A 23 -20.79 -8.80 22.38
N ALA A 24 -21.14 -9.10 23.63
CA ALA A 24 -20.26 -9.63 24.66
C ALA A 24 -20.16 -11.17 24.62
N ARG A 25 -19.02 -11.63 25.16
CA ARG A 25 -18.48 -12.99 25.37
C ARG A 25 -19.46 -14.10 25.79
N ARG A 26 -19.10 -15.35 25.45
CA ARG A 26 -19.09 -16.50 26.39
C ARG A 26 -17.82 -17.34 26.21
N HIS A 27 -17.09 -17.54 27.32
CA HIS A 27 -15.99 -18.51 27.44
C HIS A 27 -16.53 -19.89 27.81
N ALA A 28 -15.86 -20.94 27.32
CA ALA A 28 -15.78 -22.24 27.98
C ALA A 28 -14.35 -22.77 27.81
N SER A 29 -13.75 -23.22 28.92
CA SER A 29 -12.37 -23.67 29.06
C SER A 29 -12.28 -25.17 29.31
N SER A 30 -11.34 -25.84 28.66
CA SER A 30 -10.68 -27.10 29.06
C SER A 30 -9.52 -27.28 28.06
N GLY A 31 -8.24 -27.44 28.39
CA GLY A 31 -7.59 -28.22 29.44
C GLY A 31 -6.63 -29.19 28.73
N GLY A 32 -5.33 -29.17 29.04
CA GLY A 32 -4.37 -30.18 28.56
C GLY A 32 -3.00 -29.62 28.16
N ALA A 33 -2.00 -29.86 29.01
CA ALA A 33 -0.59 -29.62 28.72
C ALA A 33 0.05 -30.88 28.11
N SER A 34 0.88 -30.72 27.08
CA SER A 34 1.90 -31.71 26.73
C SER A 34 3.07 -31.03 25.99
N SER A 35 4.26 -31.30 26.48
CA SER A 35 5.57 -30.93 25.96
C SER A 35 5.85 -31.53 24.59
N ASP A 36 6.38 -30.74 23.65
CA ASP A 36 7.34 -31.26 22.68
C ASP A 36 8.26 -30.16 22.14
N SER A 37 9.52 -30.55 21.96
CA SER A 37 10.67 -29.73 21.57
C SER A 37 10.90 -29.81 20.06
N GLY A 38 11.14 -28.66 19.42
CA GLY A 38 11.85 -28.57 18.14
C GLY A 38 11.00 -28.65 16.87
N ALA A 39 10.45 -27.50 16.43
CA ALA A 39 10.30 -27.07 15.02
C ALA A 39 9.45 -25.78 14.99
N ALA A 40 10.06 -24.62 15.23
CA ALA A 40 9.38 -23.32 15.19
C ALA A 40 9.39 -22.73 13.77
N VAL A 41 8.64 -23.34 12.86
CA VAL A 41 8.24 -22.70 11.58
C VAL A 41 6.80 -23.13 11.28
N GLN A 42 5.95 -22.13 11.01
CA GLN A 42 4.53 -22.20 10.60
C GLN A 42 3.49 -22.61 11.66
N ARG A 43 2.81 -21.59 12.20
CA ARG A 43 1.35 -21.65 12.32
C ARG A 43 0.74 -20.59 11.39
N LEU A 44 0.25 -21.06 10.24
CA LEU A 44 -0.76 -20.41 9.41
C LEU A 44 -2.11 -20.57 10.12
N GLY A 45 -2.77 -19.45 10.39
CA GLY A 45 -4.05 -19.40 11.10
C GLY A 45 -4.07 -18.16 11.99
N LEU A 46 -5.20 -17.45 11.99
CA LEU A 46 -5.44 -16.24 12.78
C LEU A 46 -4.81 -16.33 14.19
N PRO A 47 -4.25 -15.23 14.74
CA PRO A 47 -3.52 -15.28 16.01
C PRO A 47 -4.38 -15.94 17.09
N ASP A 48 -3.74 -16.72 17.98
CA ASP A 48 -4.36 -17.25 19.21
C ASP A 48 -5.31 -16.21 19.80
N SER A 49 -6.49 -16.64 20.28
CA SER A 49 -7.62 -15.87 20.83
C SER A 49 -7.31 -14.70 21.81
N SER A 50 -6.05 -14.45 22.15
CA SER A 50 -5.54 -13.21 22.71
C SER A 50 -5.52 -12.07 21.68
N SER A 51 -6.13 -10.94 22.02
CA SER A 51 -5.90 -9.68 21.32
C SER A 51 -4.39 -9.40 21.20
N LYS A 52 -3.96 -8.85 20.06
CA LYS A 52 -2.57 -8.50 19.74
C LYS A 52 -2.48 -7.01 19.45
N ARG A 53 -1.37 -6.38 19.80
CA ARG A 53 -0.98 -5.06 19.33
C ARG A 53 -0.25 -5.18 18.01
N ILE A 54 -0.85 -4.67 16.94
CA ILE A 54 -0.39 -4.83 15.57
C ILE A 54 -0.01 -3.48 14.98
N LEU A 55 1.24 -3.36 14.51
CA LEU A 55 1.63 -2.23 13.67
C LEU A 55 1.40 -2.58 12.21
N LEU A 56 0.42 -1.93 11.58
CA LEU A 56 0.15 -2.08 10.15
C LEU A 56 0.91 -1.02 9.36
N HIS A 57 2.00 -1.41 8.69
CA HIS A 57 2.57 -0.56 7.67
C HIS A 57 1.57 -0.37 6.53
N SER A 58 1.23 0.88 6.24
CA SER A 58 0.29 1.22 5.19
C SER A 58 0.93 2.10 4.13
N CYS A 59 0.92 1.62 2.88
CA CYS A 59 1.40 2.39 1.75
C CYS A 59 0.33 3.35 1.19
N CYS A 60 -0.96 3.07 1.45
CA CYS A 60 -2.10 3.79 0.91
C CYS A 60 -3.43 3.37 1.58
N ALA A 61 -4.44 4.24 1.60
CA ALA A 61 -5.77 3.90 2.15
C ALA A 61 -6.45 2.73 1.40
N PRO A 62 -6.52 2.73 0.05
CA PRO A 62 -7.07 1.62 -0.73
C PRO A 62 -6.46 0.25 -0.46
N CYS A 63 -5.20 0.23 -0.03
CA CYS A 63 -4.43 -0.98 0.22
C CYS A 63 -4.74 -1.57 1.62
N SER A 64 -5.24 -0.73 2.53
CA SER A 64 -5.39 -1.02 3.96
C SER A 64 -6.80 -1.44 4.36
N GLY A 65 -7.81 -1.06 3.58
CA GLY A 65 -9.22 -1.17 3.96
C GLY A 65 -9.61 -2.53 4.53
N ALA A 66 -9.43 -3.59 3.72
CA ALA A 66 -9.83 -4.94 4.07
C ALA A 66 -9.00 -5.53 5.22
N MET A 67 -7.69 -5.28 5.26
CA MET A 67 -6.83 -5.75 6.37
C MET A 67 -7.24 -5.13 7.70
N VAL A 68 -7.51 -3.82 7.70
CA VAL A 68 -7.93 -3.11 8.92
C VAL A 68 -9.25 -3.69 9.44
N GLN A 69 -10.24 -3.91 8.57
CA GLN A 69 -11.51 -4.51 8.99
C GLN A 69 -11.33 -5.92 9.56
N GLU A 70 -10.62 -6.79 8.85
CA GLU A 70 -10.36 -8.17 9.29
C GLU A 70 -9.70 -8.19 10.68
N MET A 71 -8.69 -7.35 10.90
CA MET A 71 -7.98 -7.28 12.17
C MET A 71 -8.83 -6.69 13.31
N VAL A 72 -9.68 -5.69 13.02
CA VAL A 72 -10.61 -5.12 14.01
C VAL A 72 -11.68 -6.15 14.39
N GLU A 73 -12.23 -6.85 13.40
CA GLU A 73 -13.25 -7.90 13.61
C GLU A 73 -12.69 -9.09 14.39
N ALA A 74 -11.41 -9.41 14.19
CA ALA A 74 -10.66 -10.39 15.00
C ALA A 74 -10.32 -9.91 16.43
N GLY A 75 -10.62 -8.64 16.77
CA GLY A 75 -10.42 -8.07 18.10
C GLY A 75 -8.97 -7.65 18.42
N HIS A 76 -8.17 -7.33 17.40
CA HIS A 76 -6.81 -6.83 17.58
C HIS A 76 -6.77 -5.30 17.80
N ASP A 77 -5.75 -4.85 18.54
CA ASP A 77 -5.43 -3.43 18.70
C ASP A 77 -4.43 -3.03 17.59
N ILE A 78 -4.86 -2.17 16.68
CA ILE A 78 -4.09 -1.85 15.47
C ILE A 78 -3.64 -0.40 15.53
N SER A 79 -2.42 -0.13 15.07
CA SER A 79 -1.98 1.22 14.71
C SER A 79 -1.51 1.23 13.27
N ILE A 80 -1.90 2.26 12.51
CA ILE A 80 -1.43 2.45 11.13
C ILE A 80 -0.11 3.22 11.16
N PHE A 81 0.89 2.67 10.50
CA PHE A 81 2.20 3.29 10.28
C PHE A 81 2.34 3.66 8.80
N PHE A 82 2.23 4.95 8.49
CA PHE A 82 2.38 5.43 7.12
C PHE A 82 3.84 5.79 6.84
N TYR A 83 4.51 4.97 6.04
CA TYR A 83 5.88 5.21 5.63
C TYR A 83 6.09 4.76 4.18
N ASN A 84 6.14 5.72 3.27
CA ASN A 84 6.23 5.43 1.85
C ASN A 84 7.07 6.52 1.14
N PRO A 85 8.39 6.57 1.42
CA PRO A 85 9.27 7.67 1.01
C PRO A 85 9.50 7.74 -0.50
N ASN A 86 9.13 6.70 -1.25
CA ASN A 86 9.28 6.69 -2.70
C ASN A 86 8.09 7.28 -3.45
N ILE A 87 6.98 7.64 -2.79
CA ILE A 87 5.84 8.20 -3.54
C ILE A 87 6.28 9.50 -4.19
N HIS A 88 6.27 9.56 -5.50
CA HIS A 88 6.65 10.70 -6.31
C HIS A 88 5.49 11.03 -7.25
N PRO A 89 5.12 12.31 -7.44
CA PRO A 89 5.69 13.49 -6.83
C PRO A 89 5.18 13.70 -5.39
N LYS A 90 5.74 14.68 -4.67
CA LYS A 90 5.28 15.05 -3.32
C LYS A 90 3.75 15.25 -3.24
N ARG A 91 3.13 15.80 -4.28
CA ARG A 91 1.67 15.95 -4.34
C ARG A 91 0.92 14.63 -4.21
N GLU A 92 1.40 13.57 -4.86
CA GLU A 92 0.81 12.23 -4.73
C GLU A 92 0.99 11.69 -3.30
N TYR A 93 2.17 11.93 -2.71
CA TYR A 93 2.45 11.51 -1.33
C TYR A 93 1.44 12.12 -0.35
N GLU A 94 1.21 13.43 -0.42
CA GLU A 94 0.26 14.12 0.45
C GLU A 94 -1.17 13.60 0.24
N ILE A 95 -1.60 13.36 -1.00
CA ILE A 95 -2.95 12.80 -1.29
C ILE A 95 -3.10 11.42 -0.63
N ARG A 96 -2.16 10.51 -0.87
CA ARG A 96 -2.22 9.15 -0.32
C ARG A 96 -2.14 9.15 1.21
N LYS A 97 -1.34 10.05 1.79
CA LYS A 97 -1.21 10.21 3.25
C LYS A 97 -2.50 10.71 3.88
N GLU A 98 -3.02 11.85 3.41
CA GLU A 98 -4.20 12.48 4.00
C GLU A 98 -5.43 11.60 3.87
N GLU A 99 -5.57 10.84 2.78
CA GLU A 99 -6.65 9.88 2.63
C GLU A 99 -6.55 8.72 3.64
N ASN A 100 -5.35 8.20 3.87
CA ASN A 100 -5.11 7.12 4.81
C ASN A 100 -5.32 7.59 6.27
N LYS A 101 -4.86 8.81 6.58
CA LYS A 101 -5.10 9.46 7.86
C LYS A 101 -6.58 9.71 8.11
N ARG A 102 -7.33 10.15 7.09
CA ARG A 102 -8.79 10.28 7.15
C ARG A 102 -9.44 8.93 7.44
N TYR A 103 -9.05 7.87 6.74
CA TYR A 103 -9.58 6.53 6.97
C TYR A 103 -9.31 6.02 8.40
N ALA A 104 -8.08 6.21 8.90
CA ALA A 104 -7.72 5.87 10.26
C ALA A 104 -8.58 6.63 11.29
N ALA A 105 -8.78 7.94 11.09
CA ALA A 105 -9.60 8.78 11.95
C ALA A 105 -11.08 8.35 11.95
N ASP A 106 -11.65 7.99 10.79
CA ASP A 106 -13.03 7.50 10.66
C ASP A 106 -13.27 6.22 11.48
N LEU A 107 -12.23 5.41 11.70
CA LEU A 107 -12.28 4.17 12.48
C LEU A 107 -11.78 4.32 13.93
N GLY A 108 -11.29 5.50 14.32
CA GLY A 108 -10.68 5.72 15.63
C GLY A 108 -9.36 4.97 15.84
N ILE A 109 -8.64 4.66 14.76
CA ILE A 109 -7.37 3.92 14.77
C ILE A 109 -6.19 4.91 14.87
N PRO A 110 -5.22 4.68 15.78
CA PRO A 110 -4.00 5.47 15.84
C PRO A 110 -3.26 5.49 14.50
N PHE A 111 -2.78 6.67 14.11
CA PHE A 111 -2.04 6.89 12.86
C PHE A 111 -0.69 7.53 13.15
N VAL A 112 0.37 6.89 12.71
CA VAL A 112 1.75 7.37 12.80
C VAL A 112 2.20 7.79 11.40
N ASP A 113 2.50 9.07 11.25
CA ASP A 113 3.09 9.65 10.04
C ASP A 113 4.62 9.65 10.17
N ALA A 114 5.30 8.85 9.36
CA ALA A 114 6.76 8.73 9.38
C ALA A 114 7.42 9.58 8.29
N ASP A 115 8.71 9.86 8.46
CA ASP A 115 9.47 10.78 7.62
C ASP A 115 9.41 10.44 6.12
N TYR A 116 9.17 11.46 5.31
CA TYR A 116 9.18 11.38 3.85
C TYR A 116 10.61 11.56 3.29
N ASP A 117 11.50 10.62 3.64
CA ASP A 117 12.92 10.66 3.25
C ASP A 117 13.16 10.17 1.82
N THR A 118 12.78 11.02 0.86
CA THR A 118 12.96 10.75 -0.57
C THR A 118 14.42 10.63 -0.97
N GLU A 119 15.30 11.40 -0.33
CA GLU A 119 16.73 11.46 -0.67
C GLU A 119 17.40 10.12 -0.39
N GLU A 120 17.15 9.53 0.78
CA GLU A 120 17.65 8.20 1.13
C GLU A 120 17.08 7.14 0.18
N TRP A 121 15.80 7.24 -0.20
CA TRP A 121 15.22 6.29 -1.15
C TRP A 121 15.91 6.35 -2.51
N TYR A 122 16.13 7.55 -3.07
CA TYR A 122 16.86 7.70 -4.34
C TYR A 122 18.32 7.25 -4.21
N ARG A 123 18.97 7.49 -3.06
CA ARG A 123 20.33 7.01 -2.80
C ARG A 123 20.41 5.49 -2.87
N ARG A 124 19.46 4.78 -2.26
CA ARG A 124 19.37 3.30 -2.30
C ARG A 124 18.96 2.75 -3.67
N ALA A 125 18.15 3.50 -4.42
CA ALA A 125 17.68 3.10 -5.76
C ALA A 125 18.69 3.30 -6.88
N ARG A 126 19.82 3.97 -6.61
CA ARG A 126 20.87 4.22 -7.60
C ARG A 126 21.37 2.92 -8.23
N GLY A 127 21.38 2.86 -9.56
CA GLY A 127 21.76 1.68 -10.34
C GLY A 127 20.62 0.68 -10.57
N MET A 128 19.41 0.93 -10.03
CA MET A 128 18.20 0.12 -10.21
C MET A 128 17.09 0.91 -10.94
N GLU A 129 17.44 2.01 -11.61
CA GLU A 129 16.49 2.92 -12.26
C GLU A 129 15.69 2.23 -13.37
N PHE A 130 16.24 1.18 -13.97
CA PHE A 130 15.64 0.42 -15.07
C PHE A 130 15.31 -1.02 -14.69
N ASP A 131 15.39 -1.38 -13.41
CA ASP A 131 14.87 -2.66 -12.95
C ASP A 131 13.37 -2.74 -13.26
N PRO A 132 12.85 -3.91 -13.69
CA PRO A 132 11.42 -4.07 -13.91
C PRO A 132 10.64 -4.04 -12.58
N GLU A 133 9.33 -3.83 -12.67
CA GLU A 133 8.43 -4.13 -11.55
C GLU A 133 8.60 -5.60 -11.12
N ARG A 134 8.47 -5.88 -9.83
CA ARG A 134 8.89 -7.16 -9.20
C ARG A 134 10.39 -7.48 -9.35
N GLY A 135 11.23 -6.52 -9.75
CA GLY A 135 12.70 -6.63 -9.80
C GLY A 135 13.42 -6.24 -8.51
N GLY A 136 14.75 -6.05 -8.61
CA GLY A 136 15.63 -5.72 -7.49
C GLY A 136 15.25 -4.41 -6.78
N ARG A 137 14.88 -3.38 -7.55
CA ARG A 137 14.32 -2.13 -7.02
C ARG A 137 13.14 -2.34 -6.07
N CYS A 138 12.19 -3.21 -6.43
CA CYS A 138 10.99 -3.43 -5.61
C CYS A 138 11.36 -4.11 -4.28
N SER A 139 12.27 -5.09 -4.32
CA SER A 139 12.83 -5.71 -3.12
C SER A 139 13.53 -4.68 -2.21
N MET A 140 14.37 -3.81 -2.78
CA MET A 140 15.02 -2.73 -2.01
C MET A 140 13.99 -1.78 -1.38
N CYS A 141 12.95 -1.42 -2.12
CA CYS A 141 11.89 -0.54 -1.62
C CYS A 141 11.11 -1.17 -0.46
N PHE A 142 10.79 -2.47 -0.55
CA PHE A 142 10.15 -3.20 0.55
C PHE A 142 11.07 -3.33 1.77
N ASP A 143 12.36 -3.62 1.57
CA ASP A 143 13.35 -3.67 2.64
C ASP A 143 13.38 -2.35 3.43
N MET A 144 13.54 -1.20 2.75
CA MET A 144 13.55 0.11 3.41
C MET A 144 12.28 0.37 4.24
N ARG A 145 11.12 0.00 3.71
CA ARG A 145 9.84 0.18 4.41
C ARG A 145 9.71 -0.74 5.62
N MET A 146 10.08 -2.01 5.49
CA MET A 146 9.99 -2.99 6.57
C MET A 146 11.03 -2.76 7.65
N GLU A 147 12.25 -2.29 7.31
CA GLU A 147 13.28 -1.91 8.29
C GLU A 147 12.77 -0.83 9.26
N ARG A 148 12.12 0.22 8.74
CA ARG A 148 11.57 1.30 9.58
C ARG A 148 10.33 0.87 10.35
N THR A 149 9.49 0.04 9.74
CA THR A 149 8.29 -0.50 10.40
C THR A 149 8.67 -1.41 11.57
N ALA A 150 9.62 -2.33 11.38
CA ALA A 150 10.08 -3.24 12.42
C ALA A 150 10.75 -2.48 13.57
N LEU A 151 11.56 -1.45 13.26
CA LEU A 151 12.16 -0.58 14.28
C LEU A 151 11.08 0.10 15.13
N HIS A 152 10.10 0.73 14.49
CA HIS A 152 9.02 1.40 15.21
C HIS A 152 8.21 0.42 16.06
N ALA A 153 7.89 -0.76 15.49
CA ALA A 153 7.16 -1.81 16.19
C ALA A 153 7.91 -2.29 17.45
N TYR A 154 9.22 -2.47 17.35
CA TYR A 154 10.10 -2.83 18.46
C TYR A 154 10.15 -1.76 19.56
N GLU A 155 10.42 -0.51 19.19
CA GLU A 155 10.55 0.61 20.13
C GLU A 155 9.26 0.89 20.92
N HIS A 156 8.11 0.54 20.36
CA HIS A 156 6.78 0.84 20.93
C HIS A 156 6.05 -0.41 21.47
N GLY A 157 6.75 -1.55 21.56
CA GLY A 157 6.25 -2.77 22.18
C GLY A 157 5.00 -3.34 21.50
N PHE A 158 4.98 -3.35 20.16
CA PHE A 158 3.98 -4.09 19.40
C PHE A 158 4.29 -5.60 19.45
N ASP A 159 3.25 -6.45 19.37
CA ASP A 159 3.44 -7.90 19.33
C ASP A 159 3.91 -8.35 17.95
N CYS A 160 3.34 -7.73 16.90
CA CYS A 160 3.68 -8.03 15.52
C CYS A 160 3.50 -6.82 14.61
N PHE A 161 4.05 -6.94 13.41
CA PHE A 161 3.82 -6.00 12.33
C PHE A 161 3.55 -6.72 11.02
N THR A 162 2.85 -6.05 10.11
CA THR A 162 2.61 -6.53 8.75
C THR A 162 2.45 -5.35 7.81
N THR A 163 2.15 -5.60 6.53
CA THR A 163 2.16 -4.57 5.49
C THR A 163 1.02 -4.70 4.51
N THR A 164 0.41 -3.57 4.16
CA THR A 164 -0.55 -3.49 3.06
C THR A 164 0.06 -3.78 1.70
N ASN A 165 1.40 -3.83 1.58
CA ASN A 165 2.03 -4.29 0.34
C ASN A 165 1.69 -5.76 0.05
N ALA A 166 1.30 -6.54 1.07
CA ALA A 166 0.94 -7.94 0.89
C ALA A 166 -0.47 -8.13 0.29
N THR A 167 -1.31 -7.08 0.18
CA THR A 167 -2.69 -7.18 -0.34
C THR A 167 -2.82 -7.05 -1.85
N SER A 168 -1.79 -6.53 -2.52
CA SER A 168 -1.87 -6.27 -3.96
C SER A 168 -1.25 -7.40 -4.75
N ARG A 169 -2.03 -7.98 -5.67
CA ARG A 169 -1.55 -9.02 -6.60
C ARG A 169 -0.54 -8.49 -7.59
N TRP A 170 -0.53 -7.19 -7.87
CA TRP A 170 0.51 -6.55 -8.67
C TRP A 170 1.91 -6.67 -8.04
N LYS A 171 2.00 -6.96 -6.74
CA LYS A 171 3.27 -7.15 -6.01
C LYS A 171 3.59 -8.63 -5.85
N ASP A 172 4.87 -8.95 -5.94
CA ASP A 172 5.36 -10.28 -5.60
C ASP A 172 5.29 -10.49 -4.08
N GLN A 173 4.40 -11.39 -3.66
CA GLN A 173 4.15 -11.68 -2.24
C GLN A 173 5.40 -12.27 -1.55
N GLN A 174 6.22 -13.04 -2.26
CA GLN A 174 7.43 -13.62 -1.70
C GLN A 174 8.47 -12.54 -1.41
N GLN A 175 8.63 -11.56 -2.32
CA GLN A 175 9.50 -10.40 -2.09
C GLN A 175 9.06 -9.61 -0.85
N VAL A 176 7.75 -9.32 -0.75
CA VAL A 176 7.18 -8.58 0.39
C VAL A 176 7.42 -9.34 1.71
N ASN A 177 7.10 -10.64 1.74
CA ASN A 177 7.26 -11.45 2.94
C ASN A 177 8.73 -11.64 3.33
N LYS A 178 9.63 -11.78 2.34
CA LYS A 178 11.08 -11.86 2.60
C LYS A 178 11.60 -10.59 3.26
N SER A 179 11.19 -9.40 2.80
CA SER A 179 11.56 -8.13 3.43
C SER A 179 11.04 -8.01 4.86
N GLY A 180 9.80 -8.43 5.10
CA GLY A 180 9.21 -8.45 6.45
C GLY A 180 9.96 -9.36 7.42
N LEU A 181 10.23 -10.60 7.00
CA LEU A 181 10.99 -11.59 7.79
C LEU A 181 12.43 -11.12 8.04
N LYS A 182 13.10 -10.55 7.03
CA LYS A 182 14.44 -9.97 7.16
C LYS A 182 14.47 -8.83 8.18
N ALA A 183 13.44 -7.98 8.21
CA ALA A 183 13.35 -6.88 9.16
C ALA A 183 13.08 -7.38 10.59
N ALA A 184 12.19 -8.36 10.77
CA ALA A 184 11.89 -8.97 12.07
C ALA A 184 13.12 -9.70 12.67
N ALA A 185 13.93 -10.34 11.84
CA ALA A 185 15.15 -11.03 12.27
C ALA A 185 16.18 -10.09 12.93
N ARG A 186 16.10 -8.77 12.69
CA ARG A 186 16.97 -7.77 13.35
C ARG A 186 16.64 -7.54 14.82
N TYR A 187 15.49 -8.05 15.28
CA TYR A 187 14.93 -7.88 16.62
C TYR A 187 14.52 -9.23 17.22
N ASP A 188 15.23 -10.31 16.88
CA ASP A 188 14.96 -11.67 17.36
C ASP A 188 13.49 -12.11 17.18
N PHE A 189 12.86 -11.66 16.09
CA PHE A 189 11.45 -11.90 15.78
C PHE A 189 10.48 -11.44 16.87
N THR A 190 10.87 -10.42 17.66
CA THR A 190 10.03 -9.78 18.67
C THR A 190 10.13 -8.27 18.46
N PRO A 191 9.24 -7.64 17.66
CA PRO A 191 8.00 -8.18 17.12
C PRO A 191 8.20 -9.14 15.94
N TYR A 192 7.27 -10.10 15.79
CA TYR A 192 7.29 -10.99 14.63
C TYR A 192 6.62 -10.33 13.42
N TYR A 193 7.05 -10.71 12.21
CA TYR A 193 6.36 -10.33 10.99
C TYR A 193 5.18 -11.28 10.75
N TRP A 194 3.97 -10.75 10.68
CA TRP A 194 2.78 -11.55 10.44
C TRP A 194 2.63 -11.84 8.94
N VAL A 195 3.13 -13.01 8.55
CA VAL A 195 2.92 -13.62 7.24
C VAL A 195 1.49 -14.16 7.17
N TYR A 196 0.71 -13.65 6.24
CA TYR A 196 -0.65 -14.11 5.99
C TYR A 196 -1.00 -13.92 4.52
N ASP A 197 -1.90 -14.77 4.02
CA ASP A 197 -2.36 -14.65 2.64
C ASP A 197 -3.48 -13.61 2.53
N TRP A 198 -3.07 -12.39 2.18
CA TRP A 198 -3.97 -11.26 1.98
C TRP A 198 -4.46 -11.11 0.53
N GLN A 199 -4.03 -11.99 -0.38
CA GLN A 199 -4.29 -11.88 -1.82
C GLN A 199 -5.47 -12.74 -2.29
N THR A 200 -6.23 -13.35 -1.38
CA THR A 200 -7.40 -14.19 -1.73
C THR A 200 -8.49 -13.40 -2.47
N ASP A 201 -9.32 -14.08 -3.28
CA ASP A 201 -10.40 -13.42 -4.02
C ASP A 201 -11.39 -12.72 -3.07
N ALA A 202 -11.65 -13.30 -1.90
CA ALA A 202 -12.50 -12.71 -0.88
C ALA A 202 -11.91 -11.38 -0.35
N MET A 203 -10.61 -11.35 -0.06
CA MET A 203 -9.92 -10.13 0.39
C MET A 203 -9.86 -9.07 -0.72
N THR A 204 -9.61 -9.47 -1.97
CA THR A 204 -9.61 -8.55 -3.12
C THR A 204 -10.98 -7.93 -3.33
N ARG A 205 -12.05 -8.72 -3.34
CA ARG A 205 -13.43 -8.20 -3.42
C ARG A 205 -13.72 -7.24 -2.26
N ARG A 206 -13.42 -7.65 -1.02
CA ARG A 206 -13.67 -6.83 0.16
C ARG A 206 -12.91 -5.49 0.10
N LYS A 207 -11.66 -5.51 -0.37
CA LYS A 207 -10.85 -4.31 -0.60
C LYS A 207 -11.57 -3.34 -1.52
N TYR A 208 -12.05 -3.80 -2.68
CA TYR A 208 -12.70 -2.92 -3.64
C TYR A 208 -14.09 -2.44 -3.22
N GLU A 209 -14.85 -3.23 -2.45
CA GLU A 209 -16.09 -2.78 -1.80
C GLU A 209 -15.84 -1.60 -0.85
N ILE A 210 -14.84 -1.71 0.02
CA ILE A 210 -14.46 -0.65 0.95
C ILE A 210 -13.96 0.57 0.17
N ASN A 211 -13.14 0.35 -0.85
CA ASN A 211 -12.58 1.43 -1.65
C ASN A 211 -13.68 2.29 -2.30
N ALA A 212 -14.70 1.65 -2.88
CA ALA A 212 -15.83 2.37 -3.46
C ALA A 212 -16.70 3.04 -2.39
N GLY A 213 -17.02 2.32 -1.30
CA GLY A 213 -17.82 2.86 -0.21
C GLY A 213 -17.20 4.09 0.47
N MET A 214 -15.87 4.10 0.59
CA MET A 214 -15.10 5.20 1.19
C MET A 214 -14.68 6.26 0.16
N ARG A 215 -15.00 6.05 -1.12
CA ARG A 215 -14.59 6.87 -2.27
C ARG A 215 -13.10 7.16 -2.27
N PHE A 216 -12.27 6.13 -2.13
CA PHE A 216 -10.83 6.34 -2.13
C PHE A 216 -10.27 6.72 -3.50
N TYR A 217 -9.15 7.45 -3.48
CA TYR A 217 -8.37 7.87 -4.63
C TYR A 217 -7.77 6.66 -5.36
N LYS A 218 -8.16 6.48 -6.63
CA LYS A 218 -7.63 5.43 -7.51
C LYS A 218 -6.22 5.82 -7.95
N GLN A 219 -5.25 5.01 -7.53
CA GLN A 219 -3.84 5.19 -7.82
C GLN A 219 -3.51 4.56 -9.16
N GLU A 220 -2.82 5.30 -10.01
CA GLU A 220 -2.55 4.87 -11.39
C GLU A 220 -1.18 4.20 -11.58
N TYR A 221 -0.37 4.12 -10.51
CA TYR A 221 0.99 3.58 -10.50
C TYR A 221 1.43 3.25 -9.06
N CYS A 222 2.50 2.47 -8.92
CA CYS A 222 2.98 1.96 -7.62
C CYS A 222 3.35 3.10 -6.63
N GLY A 223 3.80 4.23 -7.17
CA GLY A 223 4.14 5.43 -6.40
C GLY A 223 5.54 5.95 -6.72
N CYS A 224 6.52 5.12 -7.10
CA CYS A 224 7.86 5.63 -7.41
C CYS A 224 7.95 6.30 -8.79
N SER A 225 8.91 7.22 -8.94
CA SER A 225 9.14 7.94 -10.21
C SER A 225 9.44 6.99 -11.38
N PHE A 226 10.08 5.85 -11.12
CA PHE A 226 10.34 4.84 -12.14
C PHE A 226 9.05 4.12 -12.59
N SER A 227 8.18 3.77 -11.65
CA SER A 227 6.85 3.20 -11.96
C SER A 227 5.98 4.21 -12.73
N LEU A 228 6.05 5.49 -12.37
CA LEU A 228 5.36 6.57 -13.10
C LEU A 228 5.89 6.71 -14.53
N ARG A 229 7.21 6.70 -14.71
CA ARG A 229 7.86 6.72 -16.04
C ARG A 229 7.40 5.55 -16.89
N ASP A 230 7.51 4.33 -16.36
CA ASP A 230 7.23 3.10 -17.11
C ASP A 230 5.74 3.03 -17.49
N ASN A 231 4.85 3.39 -16.56
CA ASN A 231 3.41 3.45 -16.82
C ASN A 231 3.06 4.47 -17.91
N ASN A 232 3.68 5.66 -17.89
CA ASN A 232 3.46 6.67 -18.92
C ASN A 232 4.05 6.27 -20.29
N LEU A 233 5.17 5.55 -20.33
CA LEU A 233 5.71 4.99 -21.57
C LEU A 233 4.76 3.97 -22.18
N TYR A 234 4.24 3.04 -21.36
CA TYR A 234 3.23 2.07 -21.76
C TYR A 234 1.97 2.75 -22.30
N ARG A 235 1.42 3.72 -21.56
CA ARG A 235 0.23 4.49 -21.96
C ARG A 235 0.43 5.18 -23.30
N LYS A 236 1.59 5.82 -23.51
CA LYS A 236 1.93 6.47 -24.78
C LYS A 236 1.95 5.48 -25.95
N GLN A 237 2.54 4.30 -25.76
CA GLN A 237 2.58 3.24 -26.79
C GLN A 237 1.18 2.71 -27.15
N HIS A 238 0.25 2.74 -26.20
CA HIS A 238 -1.12 2.26 -26.34
C HIS A 238 -2.16 3.38 -26.58
N GLY A 239 -1.72 4.61 -26.87
CA GLY A 239 -2.61 5.74 -27.14
C GLY A 239 -3.45 6.22 -25.95
N GLN A 240 -3.05 5.88 -24.73
CA GLN A 240 -3.73 6.26 -23.49
C GLN A 240 -3.21 7.59 -22.93
N PRO A 241 -4.05 8.39 -22.24
CA PRO A 241 -3.60 9.63 -21.59
C PRO A 241 -2.60 9.33 -20.45
N PRO A 242 -1.62 10.20 -20.22
CA PRO A 242 -0.66 10.03 -19.13
C PRO A 242 -1.36 10.05 -17.77
N VAL A 243 -0.69 9.49 -16.77
CA VAL A 243 -1.11 9.54 -15.36
C VAL A 243 -1.35 10.99 -14.94
N ARG A 244 -2.46 11.23 -14.24
CA ARG A 244 -2.79 12.54 -13.66
C ARG A 244 -2.70 12.45 -12.15
N ILE A 245 -2.05 13.43 -11.51
CA ILE A 245 -1.94 13.48 -10.05
C ILE A 245 -3.04 14.38 -9.48
N GLY A 246 -3.92 13.80 -8.66
CA GLY A 246 -5.07 14.50 -8.09
C GLY A 246 -6.11 14.95 -9.13
N GLY A 247 -6.90 15.98 -8.78
CA GLY A 247 -8.02 16.45 -9.60
C GLY A 247 -9.25 15.55 -9.53
N GLU A 248 -10.27 15.84 -10.34
CA GLU A 248 -11.52 15.06 -10.40
C GLU A 248 -11.47 13.91 -11.42
N GLU A 249 -10.47 13.90 -12.31
CA GLU A 249 -10.32 12.91 -13.38
C GLU A 249 -9.00 12.15 -13.25
N ALA A 250 -9.04 10.84 -13.49
CA ALA A 250 -7.86 10.01 -13.71
C ALA A 250 -7.31 10.18 -15.13
N GLY A 251 -6.10 9.69 -15.38
CA GLY A 251 -5.60 9.55 -16.75
C GLY A 251 -6.43 8.52 -17.54
N VAL A 252 -6.92 7.48 -16.87
CA VAL A 252 -7.89 6.51 -17.42
C VAL A 252 -8.98 6.24 -16.39
N GLY A 253 -10.25 6.32 -16.81
CA GLY A 253 -11.39 6.00 -15.97
C GLY A 253 -11.70 7.03 -14.89
N SER A 254 -12.31 6.56 -13.80
CA SER A 254 -12.69 7.40 -12.65
C SER A 254 -11.50 7.67 -11.74
N ARG A 255 -11.45 8.88 -11.16
CA ARG A 255 -10.50 9.25 -10.11
C ARG A 255 -10.71 8.49 -8.80
N TYR A 256 -11.92 8.03 -8.55
CA TYR A 256 -12.29 7.30 -7.34
C TYR A 256 -12.78 5.91 -7.71
N TYR A 257 -12.59 4.95 -6.81
CA TYR A 257 -13.23 3.64 -6.93
C TYR A 257 -14.75 3.82 -6.87
N VAL A 258 -15.45 3.22 -7.82
CA VAL A 258 -16.92 3.36 -7.98
C VAL A 258 -17.60 2.06 -8.36
N ASP A 259 -16.84 1.09 -8.91
CA ASP A 259 -17.36 -0.19 -9.36
C ASP A 259 -16.49 -1.31 -8.77
N PRO A 260 -16.84 -1.80 -7.56
CA PRO A 260 -16.07 -2.85 -6.89
C PRO A 260 -15.86 -4.11 -7.73
N GLU A 261 -16.83 -4.47 -8.59
CA GLU A 261 -16.75 -5.69 -9.37
C GLU A 261 -15.77 -5.52 -10.53
N ALA A 262 -15.87 -4.42 -11.26
CA ALA A 262 -14.92 -4.10 -12.33
C ALA A 262 -13.51 -3.89 -11.78
N ASP A 263 -13.37 -3.12 -10.69
CA ASP A 263 -12.07 -2.83 -10.06
C ASP A 263 -11.42 -4.11 -9.50
N ALA A 264 -12.21 -5.07 -8.98
CA ALA A 264 -11.69 -6.38 -8.56
C ALA A 264 -11.28 -7.27 -9.73
N ALA A 265 -12.01 -7.22 -10.85
CA ALA A 265 -11.68 -7.97 -12.06
C ALA A 265 -10.36 -7.49 -12.68
N GLU A 266 -10.07 -6.18 -12.66
CA GLU A 266 -8.80 -5.59 -13.10
C GLU A 266 -7.58 -6.13 -12.31
N GLU A 267 -7.77 -6.62 -11.09
CA GLU A 267 -6.74 -7.26 -10.28
C GLU A 267 -7.04 -8.75 -10.05
N SER A 268 -7.73 -9.40 -10.98
CA SER A 268 -7.86 -10.86 -10.95
C SER A 268 -6.49 -11.53 -11.16
N GLN A 269 -6.35 -12.78 -10.72
CA GLN A 269 -5.06 -13.49 -10.85
C GLN A 269 -4.68 -13.66 -12.33
N ASP A 270 -5.65 -14.00 -13.17
CA ASP A 270 -5.44 -14.20 -14.60
C ASP A 270 -4.98 -12.93 -15.32
N GLU A 271 -5.58 -11.76 -15.01
CA GLU A 271 -5.19 -10.48 -15.59
C GLU A 271 -3.77 -10.07 -15.16
N VAL A 272 -3.44 -10.26 -13.88
CA VAL A 272 -2.11 -9.96 -13.35
C VAL A 272 -1.06 -10.89 -13.97
N ASP A 273 -1.33 -12.19 -14.07
CA ASP A 273 -0.41 -13.15 -14.65
C ASP A 273 -0.21 -12.92 -16.15
N ALA A 274 -1.29 -12.60 -16.89
CA ALA A 274 -1.22 -12.23 -18.30
C ALA A 274 -0.34 -10.99 -18.52
N PHE A 275 -0.49 -9.96 -17.68
CA PHE A 275 0.34 -8.76 -17.74
C PHE A 275 1.83 -9.06 -17.52
N PHE A 276 2.18 -9.84 -16.51
CA PHE A 276 3.59 -10.14 -16.25
C PHE A 276 4.17 -11.15 -17.26
N ALA A 277 3.36 -12.02 -17.84
CA ALA A 277 3.79 -12.90 -18.92
C ALA A 277 4.11 -12.12 -20.20
N SER A 278 3.30 -11.12 -20.57
CA SER A 278 3.56 -10.28 -21.74
C SER A 278 4.73 -9.31 -21.53
N ALA A 279 4.87 -8.76 -20.31
CA ALA A 279 5.98 -7.86 -19.98
C ALA A 279 7.35 -8.55 -20.11
N VAL A 280 7.45 -9.87 -19.88
CA VAL A 280 8.67 -10.65 -20.11
C VAL A 280 8.94 -10.87 -21.60
N ALA A 281 7.89 -10.97 -22.42
CA ALA A 281 7.98 -11.15 -23.87
C ALA A 281 8.30 -9.83 -24.60
N GLU A 282 7.89 -8.69 -24.06
CA GLU A 282 7.98 -7.36 -24.67
C GLU A 282 9.11 -6.48 -24.11
N ILE A 283 10.28 -7.04 -23.74
CA ILE A 283 11.44 -6.21 -23.36
C ILE A 283 12.35 -5.96 -24.59
N PRO A 284 12.14 -4.91 -25.40
CA PRO A 284 13.17 -4.36 -26.26
C PRO A 284 13.89 -3.19 -25.56
N PHE A 285 13.98 -3.18 -24.22
CA PHE A 285 14.70 -2.15 -23.49
C PHE A 285 16.11 -2.61 -23.17
N ASP A 286 17.00 -2.43 -24.15
CA ASP A 286 18.44 -2.64 -23.98
C ASP A 286 18.97 -1.57 -23.00
N SER A 287 19.00 -1.94 -21.72
CA SER A 287 19.55 -1.11 -20.64
C SER A 287 21.01 -0.72 -20.90
N ALA A 288 21.77 -1.54 -21.64
CA ALA A 288 23.13 -1.24 -22.04
C ALA A 288 23.20 -0.10 -23.06
N LYS A 289 22.25 0.01 -24.00
CA LYS A 289 22.20 1.14 -24.96
C LYS A 289 21.86 2.47 -24.30
N VAL A 290 20.97 2.50 -23.31
CA VAL A 290 20.61 3.74 -22.60
C VAL A 290 21.75 4.20 -21.69
N LEU A 291 22.43 3.27 -21.02
CA LEU A 291 23.61 3.57 -20.20
C LEU A 291 24.83 3.99 -21.05
N GLN A 292 25.06 3.34 -22.21
CA GLN A 292 26.13 3.71 -23.14
C GLN A 292 25.85 5.04 -23.86
N GLY A 293 24.58 5.35 -24.13
CA GLY A 293 24.18 6.65 -24.68
C GLY A 293 24.49 7.81 -23.74
N ARG A 294 24.37 7.59 -22.42
CA ARG A 294 24.68 8.59 -21.39
C ARG A 294 26.17 8.72 -21.08
N GLN A 295 26.94 7.63 -21.04
CA GLN A 295 28.40 7.73 -20.93
C GLN A 295 29.04 8.54 -22.07
N ARG A 296 28.38 8.61 -23.24
CA ARG A 296 28.80 9.48 -24.36
C ARG A 296 28.34 10.94 -24.21
N SER A 297 27.22 11.22 -23.54
CA SER A 297 26.73 12.60 -23.32
C SER A 297 27.34 13.26 -22.08
N ASP A 298 27.64 12.48 -21.05
CA ASP A 298 28.22 12.97 -19.79
C ASP A 298 29.69 13.40 -19.97
N GLY A 299 30.31 13.06 -21.11
CA GLY A 299 31.61 13.60 -21.54
C GLY A 299 31.52 14.97 -22.22
N ALA A 300 30.32 15.48 -22.53
CA ALA A 300 30.12 16.73 -23.26
C ALA A 300 29.46 17.85 -22.44
N ASP A 301 28.64 17.54 -21.43
CA ASP A 301 27.84 18.55 -20.73
C ASP A 301 28.05 18.56 -19.20
N ALA A 302 29.30 18.75 -18.76
CA ALA A 302 29.66 19.01 -17.36
C ALA A 302 29.29 20.43 -16.89
N ALA A 303 28.23 21.04 -17.44
CA ALA A 303 27.85 22.42 -17.13
C ALA A 303 26.34 22.70 -17.30
N ASN A 304 25.45 21.91 -16.69
CA ASN A 304 24.16 22.45 -16.25
C ASN A 304 23.47 21.56 -15.19
N GLU A 305 23.89 21.71 -13.95
CA GLU A 305 23.24 21.11 -12.80
C GLU A 305 22.01 21.98 -12.43
N LYS A 306 20.82 21.62 -12.95
CA LYS A 306 19.48 21.96 -12.41
C LYS A 306 18.40 21.54 -13.42
N THR A 307 17.87 20.34 -13.25
CA THR A 307 16.43 19.95 -13.37
C THR A 307 16.34 18.44 -13.57
N ASN A 308 16.46 17.67 -12.50
CA ASN A 308 15.93 16.30 -12.51
C ASN A 308 14.43 16.37 -12.20
N ASN A 309 13.64 16.72 -13.21
CA ASN A 309 12.21 16.42 -13.23
C ASN A 309 12.05 15.01 -13.80
N TRP A 310 12.13 14.02 -12.91
CA TRP A 310 11.44 12.75 -13.06
C TRP A 310 10.23 12.78 -12.16
#